data_AF-A0A526T8V2-F1
#
_entry.id   AF-A0A526T8V2-F1
#
_cell.length_a   1.000
_cell.length_b   1.000
_cell.length_c   1.000
_cell.angle_alpha   90.00
_cell.angle_beta   90.00
_cell.angle_gamma   90.00
#
_symmetry.space_group_name_H-M   'P 1'
#
loop_
_entity.id
_entity.type
_entity.pdbx_description
1 polymer ?
#
loop_
_entity_poly.entity_id
_entity_poly.type
_entity_poly.pdbx_seq_one_letter_code
_entity_poly.pdbx_strand_id
1 'polypeptide(L)' 'YRRLGIDTFILSGYPHLEEAYRFGELVLPKLPTDHLVKAAGSSVNTGPFGETIAGDHRPKSLASAS' A
#
# COMPACT_ATOMS: atom_id res chain seq x y z
N TYR A 1 -17.13 -6.35 16.99
CA TYR A 1 -16.58 -7.23 15.94
C TYR A 1 -15.27 -7.89 16.35
N ARG A 2 -14.17 -7.17 16.63
CA ARG A 2 -12.91 -7.80 17.11
C ARG A 2 -13.08 -8.66 18.39
N ARG A 3 -13.81 -8.19 19.41
CA ARG A 3 -14.13 -8.99 20.62
C ARG A 3 -14.99 -10.24 20.34
N LEU A 4 -15.61 -10.31 19.17
CA LEU A 4 -16.41 -11.46 18.71
C LEU A 4 -15.57 -12.40 17.80
N GLY A 5 -14.26 -12.15 17.66
CA GLY A 5 -13.37 -12.96 16.83
C GLY A 5 -13.25 -12.52 15.36
N ILE A 6 -13.84 -11.39 14.95
CA ILE A 6 -13.71 -10.86 13.58
C ILE A 6 -12.47 -9.96 13.52
N ASP A 7 -11.41 -10.44 12.87
CA ASP A 7 -10.14 -9.73 12.70
C ASP A 7 -10.01 -8.97 11.37
N THR A 8 -10.71 -9.43 10.34
CA THR A 8 -10.60 -8.93 8.97
C THR A 8 -11.86 -8.20 8.55
N PHE A 9 -11.69 -7.03 7.93
CA PHE A 9 -12.79 -6.16 7.52
C PHE A 9 -12.60 -5.79 6.05
N ILE A 10 -13.60 -6.08 5.22
CA ILE A 10 -13.69 -5.59 3.84
C ILE A 10 -14.66 -4.41 3.85
N LEU A 11 -14.16 -3.22 3.52
CA LEU A 11 -14.91 -1.97 3.54
C LEU A 11 -15.13 -1.48 2.11
N SER A 12 -16.24 -0.80 1.88
CA SER A 12 -16.53 -0.12 0.61
C SER A 12 -17.29 1.18 0.87
N GLY A 13 -17.10 2.15 -0.02
CA GLY A 13 -17.78 3.45 0.02
C GLY A 13 -17.79 4.06 -1.37
N TYR A 14 -18.73 4.98 -1.64
CA TYR A 14 -18.80 5.70 -2.91
C TYR A 14 -18.63 7.21 -2.69
N PRO A 15 -17.82 7.90 -3.50
CA PRO A 15 -16.92 7.35 -4.52
C PRO A 15 -15.68 6.68 -3.87
N HIS A 16 -15.29 5.52 -4.43
CA HIS A 16 -14.38 4.57 -3.76
C HIS A 16 -13.03 5.17 -3.37
N LEU A 17 -12.45 5.98 -4.26
CA LEU A 17 -11.13 6.56 -4.06
C LEU A 17 -11.14 7.56 -2.90
N GLU A 18 -12.08 8.50 -2.95
CA GLU A 18 -12.23 9.57 -1.97
C GLU A 18 -12.58 9.04 -0.58
N GLU A 19 -13.40 7.99 -0.50
CA GLU A 19 -13.70 7.31 0.77
C GLU A 19 -12.49 6.56 1.32
N ALA A 20 -11.69 5.90 0.46
CA ALA A 20 -10.47 5.24 0.90
C ALA A 20 -9.47 6.22 1.52
N TYR A 21 -9.28 7.40 0.91
CA TYR A 21 -8.44 8.46 1.48
C TYR A 21 -9.01 9.00 2.79
N ARG A 22 -10.29 9.37 2.83
CA ARG A 22 -10.93 9.87 4.07
C ARG A 22 -10.86 8.87 5.21
N PHE A 23 -11.07 7.58 4.92
CA PHE A 23 -10.92 6.53 5.92
C PHE A 23 -9.46 6.40 6.42
N GLY A 24 -8.51 6.44 5.50
CA GLY A 24 -7.08 6.38 5.81
C GLY A 24 -6.59 7.54 6.68
N GLU A 25 -7.13 8.73 6.47
CA GLU A 25 -6.77 9.94 7.22
C GLU A 25 -7.47 10.04 8.57
N LEU A 26 -8.76 9.70 8.63
CA LEU A 26 -9.61 10.02 9.78
C LEU A 26 -9.87 8.84 10.71
N VAL A 27 -9.83 7.61 10.19
CA VAL A 27 -10.22 6.40 10.91
C VAL A 27 -9.02 5.52 11.25
N LEU A 28 -8.17 5.18 10.28
CA LEU A 28 -7.01 4.31 10.52
C LEU A 28 -6.14 4.75 11.71
N PRO A 29 -5.81 6.06 11.92
CA PRO A 29 -4.99 6.48 13.05
C PRO A 29 -5.61 6.23 14.43
N LYS A 30 -6.93 6.01 14.48
CA LYS A 30 -7.68 5.77 15.71
C LYS A 30 -7.91 4.28 15.97
N LEU A 31 -7.56 3.41 15.02
CA LEU A 31 -7.72 1.98 15.18
C LEU A 31 -6.51 1.38 15.90
N PRO A 32 -6.72 0.42 16.82
CA PRO A 32 -5.63 -0.35 17.39
C PRO A 32 -5.13 -1.36 16.34
N THR A 33 -4.23 -0.91 15.46
CA THR A 33 -3.58 -1.76 14.46
C THR A 33 -2.33 -2.42 15.05
N ASP A 34 -2.13 -3.70 14.74
CA ASP A 34 -0.96 -4.48 15.17
C ASP A 34 0.33 -4.10 14.41
N HIS A 35 0.22 -3.23 13.41
CA HIS A 35 1.33 -2.72 12.61
C HIS A 35 1.31 -1.20 12.60
N LEU A 36 2.51 -0.62 12.42
CA LEU A 36 2.67 0.83 12.26
C LEU A 36 1.93 1.29 11.00
N VAL A 37 0.94 2.15 11.17
CA VAL A 37 0.36 2.90 10.05
C VAL A 37 1.43 3.88 9.59
N LYS A 38 2.02 3.62 8.41
CA LYS A 38 3.03 4.48 7.80
C LYS A 38 2.42 5.88 7.63
N ALA A 39 2.93 6.86 8.36
CA ALA A 39 2.47 8.24 8.23
C ALA A 39 2.63 8.70 6.76
N ALA A 40 1.70 9.55 6.30
CA ALA A 40 1.55 9.98 4.90
C ALA A 40 2.80 10.62 4.25
N GLY A 41 3.91 10.78 4.99
CA GLY A 41 5.19 11.30 4.49
C GLY A 41 6.16 10.28 3.89
N SER A 42 5.77 9.01 3.69
CA SER A 42 6.69 8.01 3.12
C SER A 42 6.15 7.37 1.84
N SER A 43 5.79 8.20 0.86
CA SER A 43 5.82 7.81 -0.55
C SER A 43 7.27 7.83 -1.03
N VAL A 44 8.05 6.80 -0.69
CA VAL A 44 9.31 6.55 -1.39
C VAL A 44 8.95 5.88 -2.72
N ASN A 45 8.59 6.69 -3.71
CA ASN A 45 8.58 6.29 -5.11
C ASN A 45 10.03 6.19 -5.59
N THR A 46 10.71 5.08 -5.31
CA THR A 46 12.07 4.87 -5.82
C THR A 46 12.25 3.44 -6.32
N GLY A 47 11.49 3.11 -7.36
CA GLY A 47 11.72 1.92 -8.18
C GLY A 47 10.90 2.04 -9.48
N PRO A 48 11.41 1.59 -10.62
CA PRO A 48 10.67 1.65 -11.88
C PRO A 48 9.46 0.72 -11.80
N PHE A 49 8.26 1.28 -11.70
CA PHE A 49 7.03 0.51 -11.84
C PHE A 49 6.86 0.14 -13.30
N GLY A 50 6.94 -1.15 -13.63
CA GLY A 50 6.70 -1.65 -14.99
C GLY A 50 7.56 -2.81 -15.47
N GLU A 51 8.44 -3.37 -14.65
CA GLU A 51 9.25 -4.54 -15.06
C GLU A 51 8.92 -5.79 -14.23
N THR A 52 8.71 -6.89 -14.95
CA THR A 52 8.55 -8.27 -14.48
C THR A 52 7.14 -8.73 -14.08
N ILE A 53 6.24 -8.78 -15.08
CA ILE A 53 5.23 -9.84 -15.15
C ILE A 53 5.77 -10.91 -16.10
N ALA A 54 6.12 -12.07 -15.54
CA ALA A 54 6.59 -13.30 -16.20
C ALA A 54 8.03 -13.31 -16.75
N GLY A 55 8.94 -13.89 -15.95
CA GLY A 55 10.27 -14.35 -16.36
C GLY A 55 11.32 -14.01 -15.30
N ASP A 56 11.99 -15.02 -14.75
CA ASP A 56 13.11 -14.92 -13.78
C ASP A 56 14.38 -14.24 -14.35
N HIS A 57 14.24 -13.33 -15.30
CA HIS A 57 15.34 -12.60 -15.92
C HIS A 57 15.30 -11.15 -15.51
N ARG A 58 16.13 -10.81 -14.51
CA ARG A 58 16.54 -9.43 -14.27
C ARG A 58 17.44 -8.99 -15.43
N PRO A 59 17.19 -7.86 -16.11
CA PRO A 59 18.16 -7.34 -17.07
C PRO A 59 19.47 -7.07 -16.32
N LYS A 60 20.56 -7.69 -16.78
CA LYS A 60 21.88 -7.30 -16.33
C LYS A 60 22.12 -5.89 -16.85
N SER A 61 22.41 -4.98 -15.93
CA SER A 61 22.89 -3.62 -16.21
C SER A 61 23.94 -3.67 -17.33
N LEU A 62 23.56 -3.31 -18.55
CA LEU A 62 24.52 -2.90 -19.56
C LEU A 62 25.06 -1.57 -19.05
N ALA A 63 26.25 -1.64 -18.44
CA ALA A 63 27.05 -0.46 -18.19
C ALA A 63 27.11 0.31 -19.51
N SER A 64 26.55 1.52 -19.52
CA SER A 64 26.68 2.45 -20.63
C SER A 64 28.17 2.57 -20.96
N ALA A 65 28.55 2.08 -22.13
CA ALA A 65 29.86 2.28 -22.68
C ALA A 65 30.01 3.78 -23.03
N SER A 66 31.04 4.40 -22.47
CA SER A 66 31.60 5.68 -22.93
C SER A 66 32.25 5.52 -24.29
#